data_AF-A0A3A4VRF2-F1
#
_entry.id   AF-A0A3A4VRF2-F1
#
_cell.length_a   1.000
_cell.length_b   1.000
_cell.length_c   1.000
_cell.angle_alpha   90.00
_cell.angle_beta   90.00
_cell.angle_gamma   90.00
#
_symmetry.space_group_name_H-M   'P 1'
#
loop_
_entity.id
_entity.type
_entity.pdbx_description
1 polymer ?
#
loop_
_entity_poly.entity_id
_entity_poly.type
_entity_poly.pdbx_seq_one_letter_code
_entity_poly.pdbx_strand_id
1 'polypeptide(L)' 'MMAGWLQMGAGTLYGALKNLLSSGLIHEVESNSERRRNYQITSFGKELVEREIARYEEMIKNGRNAIES' A
#
# COMPACT_ATOMS: atom_id res chain seq x y z
N MET A 1 5.70 2.33 -19.79
CA MET A 1 5.29 2.59 -18.39
C MET A 1 5.71 1.38 -17.56
N MET A 2 6.95 1.35 -17.05
CA MET A 2 7.52 0.15 -16.41
C MET A 2 8.42 0.57 -15.25
N ALA A 3 7.84 0.89 -14.09
CA ALA A 3 8.60 1.17 -12.87
C ALA A 3 7.78 0.98 -11.58
N GLY A 4 6.63 0.28 -11.61
CA GLY A 4 5.81 0.04 -10.41
C GLY A 4 5.12 1.27 -9.81
N TRP A 5 5.38 2.48 -10.34
CA TRP A 5 4.73 3.71 -9.90
C TRP A 5 3.37 3.87 -10.57
N LEU A 6 2.31 3.84 -9.75
CA LEU A 6 0.96 4.18 -10.19
C LEU A 6 0.77 5.69 -10.02
N GLN A 7 0.54 6.40 -11.13
CA GLN A 7 0.09 7.78 -11.06
C GLN A 7 -1.37 7.81 -10.62
N MET A 8 -1.61 8.10 -9.35
CA MET A 8 -2.96 8.22 -8.80
C MET A 8 -3.52 9.62 -9.06
N GLY A 9 -4.67 9.71 -9.73
CA GLY A 9 -5.47 10.93 -9.74
C GLY A 9 -6.05 11.21 -8.35
N ALA A 10 -6.45 12.47 -8.09
CA ALA A 10 -6.96 12.88 -6.78
C ALA A 10 -8.11 11.99 -6.27
N GLY A 11 -9.07 11.64 -7.14
CA GLY A 11 -10.20 10.77 -6.77
C GLY A 11 -9.76 9.35 -6.36
N THR A 12 -8.79 8.76 -7.06
CA THR A 12 -8.23 7.45 -6.73
C THR A 12 -7.49 7.46 -5.40
N LEU A 13 -6.73 8.54 -5.14
CA LEU A 13 -6.00 8.70 -3.88
C LEU A 13 -6.95 8.77 -2.68
N TYR A 14 -8.00 9.60 -2.76
CA TYR A 14 -8.97 9.70 -1.66
C TYR A 14 -9.75 8.39 -1.45
N GLY A 15 -10.08 7.69 -2.53
CA GLY A 15 -10.67 6.35 -2.45
C GLY A 15 -9.76 5.34 -1.75
N ALA A 16 -8.47 5.33 -2.12
CA ALA A 16 -7.48 4.47 -1.48
C ALA A 16 -7.32 4.78 0.01
N LEU A 17 -7.21 6.06 0.38
CA LEU A 17 -7.11 6.47 1.79
C LEU A 17 -8.35 6.06 2.59
N LYS A 18 -9.56 6.25 2.04
CA LYS A 18 -10.81 5.82 2.68
C LYS A 18 -10.81 4.31 2.94
N ASN A 19 -10.39 3.51 1.96
CA ASN A 19 -10.36 2.05 2.08
C ASN A 19 -9.32 1.57 3.09
N LEU A 20 -8.14 2.22 3.13
CA LEU A 20 -7.08 1.90 4.09
C LEU A 20 -7.51 2.23 5.53
N LEU A 21 -8.21 3.36 5.72
CA LEU A 21 -8.81 3.74 7.01
C LEU A 21 -9.89 2.75 7.44
N SER A 22 -10.86 2.46 6.57
CA SER A 22 -11.96 1.55 6.91
C SER A 22 -11.48 0.12 7.20
N SER A 23 -10.36 -0.28 6.61
CA SER A 23 -9.75 -1.59 6.84
C SER A 23 -8.81 -1.62 8.06
N GLY A 24 -8.64 -0.50 8.76
CA GLY A 24 -7.78 -0.40 9.95
C GLY A 24 -6.27 -0.49 9.67
N LEU A 25 -5.86 -0.33 8.41
CA LEU A 25 -4.46 -0.44 8.00
C LEU A 25 -3.68 0.85 8.26
N ILE A 26 -4.38 1.97 8.28
CA ILE A 26 -3.85 3.29 8.66
C ILE A 26 -4.82 3.95 9.64
N HIS A 27 -4.33 4.93 10.40
CA HIS A 27 -5.14 5.82 11.23
C HIS A 27 -4.75 7.28 10.98
N GLU A 28 -5.68 8.19 11.24
CA GLU A 28 -5.44 9.63 11.18
C GLU A 28 -4.67 10.08 12.43
N VAL A 29 -3.68 10.95 12.24
CA VAL A 29 -2.88 11.54 13.30
C VAL A 29 -2.99 13.06 13.25
N GLU A 30 -2.72 13.71 14.38
CA GLU A 30 -2.78 15.17 14.46
C GLU A 30 -1.89 15.82 13.41
N SER A 31 -2.39 16.93 12.89
CA SER A 31 -1.72 17.74 11.89
C SER A 31 -1.60 19.15 12.41
N ASN A 32 -0.42 19.74 12.23
CA ASN A 32 -0.16 21.15 12.55
C ASN A 32 -0.90 22.13 11.61
N SER A 33 -1.76 21.62 10.72
CA SER A 33 -2.53 22.40 9.77
C SER A 33 -3.97 21.90 9.68
N GLU A 34 -4.92 22.80 9.86
CA GLU A 34 -6.37 22.51 9.75
C GLU A 34 -6.79 22.00 8.36
N ARG A 35 -5.99 22.25 7.32
CA ARG A 35 -6.29 21.85 5.93
C ARG A 35 -5.63 20.56 5.50
N ARG A 36 -4.74 19.99 6.32
CA ARG A 36 -3.99 18.78 5.96
C ARG A 36 -4.32 17.68 6.95
N ARG A 37 -4.72 16.53 6.44
CA ARG A 37 -4.83 15.30 7.23
C ARG A 37 -3.53 14.51 7.11
N ASN A 38 -3.02 14.02 8.22
CA ASN A 38 -1.86 13.13 8.26
C ASN A 38 -2.33 11.73 8.63
N TYR A 39 -1.70 10.72 8.03
CA TYR A 39 -2.04 9.32 8.29
C TYR A 39 -0.78 8.55 8.64
N GLN A 40 -0.93 7.60 9.56
CA GLN A 40 0.14 6.70 9.95
C GLN A 40 -0.31 5.25 9.83
N ILE A 41 0.58 4.38 9.35
CA ILE A 41 0.34 2.94 9.26
C ILE A 41 0.18 2.33 10.66
N THR A 42 -0.79 1.44 10.83
CA THR A 42 -0.99 0.69 12.07
C THR A 42 -0.05 -0.52 12.13
N SER A 43 0.08 -1.14 13.30
CA SER A 43 0.81 -2.42 13.42
C SER A 43 0.21 -3.51 12.53
N PHE A 44 -1.13 -3.57 12.44
CA PHE A 44 -1.84 -4.47 11.54
C PHE A 44 -1.53 -4.19 10.07
N GLY A 45 -1.50 -2.91 9.68
CA GLY A 45 -1.10 -2.49 8.34
C GLY A 45 0.32 -2.93 7.99
N LYS A 46 1.27 -2.81 8.92
CA LYS A 46 2.66 -3.26 8.71
C LYS A 46 2.74 -4.77 8.49
N GLU A 47 2.07 -5.55 9.34
CA GLU A 47 2.05 -7.02 9.21
C GLU A 47 1.48 -7.45 7.85
N LEU A 48 0.41 -6.80 7.37
CA LEU A 48 -0.13 -7.07 6.04
C LEU A 48 0.88 -6.78 4.93
N VAL A 49 1.59 -5.64 5.02
CA VAL A 49 2.61 -5.27 4.03
C VAL A 49 3.74 -6.28 4.02
N GLU A 50 4.21 -6.75 5.17
CA GLU A 50 5.24 -7.79 5.27
C GLU A 50 4.80 -9.10 4.60
N ARG A 51 3.55 -9.53 4.83
CA ARG A 51 2.97 -10.71 4.17
C ARG A 51 2.88 -10.53 2.65
N GLU A 52 2.46 -9.37 2.18
CA GLU A 52 2.36 -9.09 0.75
C GLU A 52 3.72 -9.04 0.07
N ILE A 53 4.75 -8.50 0.73
CA ILE A 53 6.13 -8.54 0.23
C ILE A 53 6.57 -10.00 0.03
N ALA A 54 6.40 -10.84 1.05
CA ALA A 54 6.75 -12.26 0.96
C ALA A 54 5.98 -12.97 -0.18
N ARG A 55 4.68 -12.68 -0.33
CA ARG A 55 3.86 -13.21 -1.43
C ARG A 55 4.38 -12.77 -2.80
N TYR A 56 4.81 -11.53 -2.95
CA TYR A 56 5.37 -11.03 -4.21
C TYR A 56 6.75 -11.64 -4.52
N GLU A 57 7.60 -11.84 -3.51
CA GLU A 57 8.88 -12.53 -3.69
C GLU A 57 8.68 -13.96 -4.20
N GLU A 58 7.74 -14.70 -3.61
CA GLU A 58 7.38 -16.04 -4.07
C GLU A 58 6.83 -16.02 -5.50
N MET A 59 5.94 -15.08 -5.82
CA MET A 59 5.39 -14.93 -7.16
C MET A 59 6.48 -14.66 -8.21
N ILE A 60 7.44 -13.79 -7.90
CA ILE A 60 8.57 -13.49 -8.79
C ILE A 60 9.44 -14.73 -8.97
N LYS A 61 9.75 -15.46 -7.88
CA LYS A 61 10.51 -16.71 -7.94
C LYS A 61 9.84 -17.73 -8.86
N ASN A 62 8.55 -17.96 -8.69
CA ASN A 62 7.78 -18.90 -9.51
C ASN A 62 7.75 -18.46 -10.99
N GLY A 63 7.58 -17.16 -11.24
CA GLY A 63 7.61 -16.59 -12.59
C GLY A 63 8.95 -16.77 -13.30
N ARG A 64 10.07 -16.62 -12.58
CA ARG A 64 11.42 -16.87 -13.14
C ARG A 64 11.61 -18.34 -13.50
N ASN A 65 11.27 -19.25 -12.59
CA ASN A 65 11.39 -20.69 -12.83
C ASN A 65 10.61 -21.13 -14.07
N ALA A 66 9.45 -20.54 -14.32
CA ALA A 66 8.62 -20.86 -15.49
C ALA A 66 9.19 -20.39 -16.83
N ILE A 67 10.10 -19.41 -16.83
CA ILE A 67 10.76 -18.88 -18.04
C ILE A 67 12.08 -19.61 -18.31
N GLU A 68 12.76 -20.10 -17.26
CA GLU A 68 14.04 -20.80 -17.34
C GLU A 68 13.90 -22.32 -17.63
N SER A 69 12.66 -22.84 -17.67
CA SER A 69 12.32 -24.23 -18.01
C SER A 69 12.02 -24.40 -19.49
#